data_AF-A0A842QVF5-F1
#
_entry.id   AF-A0A842QVF5-F1
#
_cell.length_a   1.000
_cell.length_b   1.000
_cell.length_c   1.000
_cell.angle_alpha   90.00
_cell.angle_beta   90.00
_cell.angle_gamma   90.00
#
_symmetry.space_group_name_H-M   'P 1'
#
loop_
_entity.id
_entity.type
_entity.pdbx_description
1 polymer ?
#
loop_
_entity_poly.entity_id
_entity_poly.type
_entity_poly.pdbx_seq_one_letter_code
_entity_poly.pdbx_strand_id
1 'polypeptide(L)'
;MDNDHADKLKKNTVEIVKVLNALSNETRLSVLSLLLDGEKQLKYLLEETGQSKNGLVNHLSTLIDTGIVERVSWGKYTITKDGAGYIRDIVDQYLSSEKFRSKRRKIDTSMYQWRTKKLNERIVSSPAEFKPSLFSYQGAVQGVLEARGKKVSLDEVIAVSGYGWITNAMKKHLCPSVPSAFHKEVWSAIHKSTENLGYKVNLISSGLFEWDEKQTPTEESVKNAEKQYQAAKQVIDNDRPLIMWGLPIPEYGIVNGYRGEEYIVSTYRRLIEQQDTPIHYTGLMAPGGLHCIDLTTLTMLDPKTVAIETLKLGYRLGVGDTPQIDAYTLGSEAYDVLAGNLKGEEFDENSHHGTGYTLACLMEAKWGLSEYLKKADTLLDVDLSDITSRYNELYLLLKKCHEEFPLGPGEMPPYKCEKVAGLLREGKKIESEALERIKEALTML
;
A
#
# COMPACT_ATOMS: atom_id res chain seq x y z
N MET A 1 -31.26 4.49 11.57
CA MET A 1 -31.35 5.32 10.35
C MET A 1 -31.84 6.68 10.76
N ASP A 2 -31.13 7.70 10.32
CA ASP A 2 -31.34 9.07 10.76
C ASP A 2 -32.63 9.65 10.13
N ASN A 3 -33.63 9.98 10.94
CA ASN A 3 -34.95 10.45 10.47
C ASN A 3 -34.85 11.73 9.61
N ASP A 4 -33.76 12.49 9.75
CA ASP A 4 -33.50 13.73 9.01
C ASP A 4 -33.30 13.50 7.49
N HIS A 5 -32.65 12.41 7.09
CA HIS A 5 -32.40 12.13 5.67
C HIS A 5 -33.66 11.73 4.90
N ALA A 6 -34.56 11.00 5.55
CA ALA A 6 -35.85 10.63 4.96
C ALA A 6 -36.72 11.87 4.70
N ASP A 7 -36.72 12.82 5.64
CA ASP A 7 -37.46 14.08 5.49
C ASP A 7 -36.84 15.00 4.43
N LYS A 8 -35.50 15.08 4.37
CA LYS A 8 -34.79 15.81 3.30
C LYS A 8 -35.09 15.24 1.92
N LEU A 9 -35.07 13.91 1.77
CA LEU A 9 -35.41 13.25 0.51
C LEU A 9 -36.85 13.56 0.09
N LYS A 10 -37.80 13.43 1.01
CA LYS A 10 -39.22 13.68 0.75
C LYS A 10 -39.49 15.12 0.31
N LYS A 11 -38.85 16.10 0.95
CA LYS A 11 -39.01 17.53 0.62
C LYS A 11 -38.41 17.89 -0.74
N ASN A 12 -37.35 17.19 -1.17
CA ASN A 12 -36.60 17.51 -2.38
C ASN A 12 -36.77 16.49 -3.52
N THR A 13 -37.75 15.58 -3.42
CA THR A 13 -37.89 14.43 -4.34
C THR A 13 -37.97 14.87 -5.80
N VAL A 14 -38.72 15.94 -6.11
CA VAL A 14 -38.92 16.40 -7.50
C VAL A 14 -37.60 16.86 -8.13
N GLU A 15 -36.81 17.66 -7.42
CA GLU A 15 -35.53 18.18 -7.92
C GLU A 15 -34.48 17.06 -8.01
N ILE A 16 -34.43 16.16 -7.02
CA ILE A 16 -33.56 14.98 -7.05
C ILE A 16 -33.88 14.11 -8.27
N VAL A 17 -35.17 13.87 -8.56
CA VAL A 17 -35.59 13.08 -9.73
C VAL A 17 -35.17 13.76 -11.03
N LYS A 18 -35.24 15.09 -11.15
CA LYS A 18 -34.76 15.80 -12.35
C LYS A 18 -33.26 15.59 -12.58
N VAL A 19 -32.45 15.74 -11.52
CA VAL A 19 -31.00 15.49 -11.60
C VAL A 19 -30.72 14.05 -11.98
N LEU A 20 -31.34 13.07 -11.29
CA LEU A 20 -31.15 11.65 -11.59
C LEU A 20 -31.55 11.30 -13.03
N ASN A 21 -32.64 11.87 -13.56
CA ASN A 21 -33.06 11.65 -14.94
C ASN A 21 -32.06 12.22 -15.96
N ALA A 22 -31.47 13.39 -15.68
CA ALA A 22 -30.41 13.94 -16.50
C ALA A 22 -29.16 13.03 -16.47
N LEU A 23 -28.83 12.43 -15.33
CA LEU A 23 -27.68 11.53 -15.20
C LEU A 23 -27.93 10.10 -15.71
N SER A 24 -29.19 9.67 -15.83
CA SER A 24 -29.56 8.32 -16.26
C SER A 24 -29.49 8.12 -17.79
N ASN A 25 -28.35 8.48 -18.39
CA ASN A 25 -28.07 8.26 -19.80
C ASN A 25 -26.56 8.14 -20.04
N GLU A 26 -26.15 7.06 -20.71
CA GLU A 26 -24.75 6.72 -20.95
C GLU A 26 -23.99 7.82 -21.69
N THR A 27 -24.56 8.36 -22.78
CA THR A 27 -23.94 9.45 -23.54
C THR A 27 -23.76 10.71 -22.69
N ARG A 28 -24.73 11.07 -21.85
CA ARG A 28 -24.60 12.22 -20.94
C ARG A 28 -23.50 12.00 -19.90
N LEU A 29 -23.38 10.80 -19.33
CA LEU A 29 -22.29 10.49 -18.41
C LEU A 29 -20.91 10.54 -19.10
N SER A 30 -20.81 10.08 -20.34
CA SER A 30 -19.58 10.19 -21.15
C SER A 30 -19.22 11.65 -21.46
N VAL A 31 -20.20 12.51 -21.77
CA VAL A 31 -19.95 13.96 -21.92
C VAL A 31 -19.44 14.55 -20.60
N LEU A 32 -20.05 14.20 -19.48
CA LEU A 32 -19.66 14.70 -18.16
C LEU A 32 -18.25 14.26 -17.77
N SER A 33 -17.84 13.03 -18.08
CA SER A 33 -16.47 12.58 -17.82
C SER A 33 -15.43 13.42 -18.57
N LEU A 34 -15.72 13.79 -19.82
CA LEU A 34 -14.84 14.67 -20.61
C LEU A 34 -14.80 16.10 -20.05
N LEU A 35 -15.92 16.59 -19.49
CA LEU A 35 -16.00 17.94 -18.92
C LEU A 35 -15.41 18.04 -17.50
N LEU A 36 -15.22 16.91 -16.80
CA LEU A 36 -14.46 16.89 -15.54
C LEU A 36 -13.00 17.30 -15.76
N ASP A 37 -12.45 17.05 -16.95
CA ASP A 37 -11.11 17.48 -17.38
C ASP A 37 -11.08 18.93 -17.88
N GLY A 38 -12.08 19.74 -17.50
CA GLY A 38 -12.21 21.15 -17.84
C GLY A 38 -13.07 21.44 -19.08
N GLU A 39 -13.13 22.73 -19.45
CA GLU A 39 -13.95 23.23 -20.57
C GLU A 39 -13.63 22.53 -21.90
N LYS A 40 -14.66 22.07 -22.62
CA LYS A 40 -14.52 21.46 -23.94
C LYS A 40 -15.36 22.16 -25.01
N GLN A 41 -14.88 22.11 -26.25
CA GLN A 41 -15.62 22.57 -27.42
C GLN A 41 -16.62 21.52 -27.91
N LEU A 42 -17.72 21.95 -28.52
CA LEU A 42 -18.73 21.08 -29.12
C LEU A 42 -18.12 20.09 -30.11
N LYS A 43 -17.17 20.56 -30.94
CA LYS A 43 -16.50 19.72 -31.94
C LYS A 43 -15.75 18.56 -31.27
N TYR A 44 -15.00 18.84 -30.21
CA TYR A 44 -14.27 17.83 -29.45
C TYR A 44 -15.24 16.81 -28.83
N LEU A 45 -16.32 17.29 -28.20
CA LEU A 45 -17.32 16.40 -27.62
C LEU A 45 -18.01 15.52 -28.69
N LEU A 46 -18.21 16.01 -29.91
CA LEU A 46 -18.74 15.19 -31.02
C LEU A 46 -17.78 14.09 -31.44
N GLU A 47 -16.49 14.41 -31.54
CA GLU A 47 -15.43 13.47 -31.94
C GLU A 47 -15.30 12.34 -30.90
N GLU A 48 -15.23 12.67 -29.62
CA GLU A 48 -15.03 11.67 -28.55
C GLU A 48 -16.27 10.83 -28.26
N THR A 49 -17.47 11.39 -28.38
CA THR A 49 -18.71 10.65 -28.07
C THR A 49 -19.31 9.92 -29.27
N GLY A 50 -18.82 10.19 -30.49
CA GLY A 50 -19.37 9.64 -31.74
C GLY A 50 -20.81 10.05 -32.05
N GLN A 51 -21.34 11.08 -31.38
CA GLN A 51 -22.73 11.51 -31.53
C GLN A 51 -22.94 12.42 -32.74
N SER A 52 -24.17 12.42 -33.27
CA SER A 52 -24.58 13.45 -34.22
C SER A 52 -24.67 14.82 -33.54
N LYS A 53 -24.47 15.90 -34.31
CA LYS A 53 -24.59 17.28 -33.82
C LYS A 53 -25.90 17.54 -33.08
N ASN A 54 -27.02 17.11 -33.66
CA ASN A 54 -28.34 17.33 -33.06
C ASN A 54 -28.54 16.46 -31.80
N GLY A 55 -28.04 15.22 -31.81
CA GLY A 55 -28.10 14.33 -30.65
C GLY A 55 -27.33 14.89 -29.45
N LEU A 56 -26.09 15.31 -29.68
CA LEU A 56 -25.26 15.89 -28.62
C LEU A 56 -25.80 17.21 -28.08
N VAL A 57 -26.33 18.09 -28.96
CA VAL A 57 -26.96 19.34 -28.53
C VAL A 57 -28.17 19.06 -27.63
N ASN A 58 -28.99 18.05 -27.95
CA ASN A 58 -30.11 17.67 -27.10
C ASN A 58 -29.64 17.16 -25.72
N HIS A 59 -28.57 16.37 -25.68
CA HIS A 59 -27.97 15.92 -24.42
C HIS A 59 -27.44 17.08 -23.59
N LEU A 60 -26.70 18.02 -24.20
CA LEU A 60 -26.17 19.20 -23.55
C LEU A 60 -27.29 20.13 -23.06
N SER A 61 -28.34 20.35 -23.85
CA SER A 61 -29.52 21.11 -23.42
C SER A 61 -30.15 20.51 -22.18
N THR A 62 -30.32 19.18 -22.13
CA THR A 62 -30.85 18.51 -20.93
C THR A 62 -29.96 18.77 -19.71
N LEU A 63 -28.63 18.66 -19.87
CA LEU A 63 -27.69 18.87 -18.76
C LEU A 63 -27.68 20.34 -18.30
N ILE A 64 -27.81 21.28 -19.24
CA ILE A 64 -27.91 22.72 -18.98
C ILE A 64 -29.22 23.06 -18.25
N ASP A 65 -30.35 22.54 -18.71
CA ASP A 65 -31.66 22.78 -18.10
C ASP A 65 -31.73 22.26 -16.66
N THR A 66 -30.90 21.27 -16.31
CA THR A 66 -30.74 20.75 -14.94
C THR A 66 -29.62 21.39 -14.13
N GLY A 67 -28.89 22.37 -14.69
CA GLY A 67 -27.79 23.06 -14.00
C GLY A 67 -26.53 22.23 -13.77
N ILE A 68 -26.39 21.07 -14.42
CA ILE A 68 -25.23 20.18 -14.29
C ILE A 68 -24.07 20.68 -15.18
N VAL A 69 -24.40 21.24 -16.33
CA VAL A 69 -23.46 21.81 -17.30
C VAL A 69 -23.86 23.25 -17.56
N GLU A 70 -22.89 24.11 -17.85
CA GLU A 70 -23.15 25.46 -18.32
C GLU A 70 -22.40 25.74 -19.62
N ARG A 71 -22.93 26.72 -20.37
CA ARG A 71 -22.32 27.18 -21.61
C ARG A 71 -21.51 28.44 -21.33
N VAL A 72 -20.19 28.30 -21.33
CA VAL A 72 -19.26 29.40 -21.06
C VAL A 72 -19.23 30.40 -22.22
N SER A 73 -19.24 29.90 -23.44
CA SER A 73 -19.28 30.73 -24.66
C SER A 73 -19.81 29.95 -25.86
N TRP A 74 -19.82 30.56 -27.04
CA TRP A 74 -20.41 29.93 -28.21
C TRP A 74 -19.70 28.62 -28.57
N GLY A 75 -20.40 27.49 -28.37
CA GLY A 75 -19.87 26.17 -28.68
C GLY A 75 -18.89 25.62 -27.63
N LYS A 76 -18.79 26.22 -26.44
CA LYS A 76 -17.95 25.78 -25.33
C LYS A 76 -18.78 25.51 -24.08
N TYR A 77 -18.49 24.40 -23.43
CA TYR A 77 -19.26 23.90 -22.29
C TYR A 77 -18.31 23.52 -21.16
N THR A 78 -18.77 23.70 -19.92
CA THR A 78 -18.08 23.24 -18.72
C THR A 78 -19.09 22.60 -17.77
N ILE A 79 -18.62 21.68 -16.93
CA ILE A 79 -19.42 21.15 -15.83
C ILE A 79 -19.52 22.21 -14.73
N THR A 80 -20.68 22.32 -14.08
CA THR A 80 -20.86 23.20 -12.92
C THR A 80 -20.25 22.56 -11.67
N LYS A 81 -20.02 23.36 -10.63
CA LYS A 81 -19.51 22.86 -9.34
C LYS A 81 -20.43 21.78 -8.75
N ASP A 82 -21.74 22.00 -8.79
CA ASP A 82 -22.73 21.05 -8.29
C ASP A 82 -22.78 19.79 -9.16
N GLY A 83 -22.73 19.94 -10.49
CA GLY A 83 -22.66 18.84 -11.43
C GLY A 83 -21.45 17.93 -11.20
N ALA A 84 -20.27 18.52 -10.97
CA ALA A 84 -19.06 17.77 -10.64
C ALA A 84 -19.17 17.04 -9.30
N GLY A 85 -19.77 17.69 -8.29
CA GLY A 85 -20.07 17.08 -6.99
C GLY A 85 -20.96 15.84 -7.13
N TYR A 86 -22.09 15.96 -7.84
CA TYR A 86 -22.99 14.82 -8.05
C TYR A 86 -22.30 13.64 -8.73
N ILE A 87 -21.48 13.88 -9.75
CA ILE A 87 -20.79 12.81 -10.47
C ILE A 87 -19.76 12.11 -9.59
N ARG A 88 -18.95 12.87 -8.86
CA ARG A 88 -17.96 12.32 -7.93
C ARG A 88 -18.63 11.44 -6.87
N ASP A 89 -19.67 11.95 -6.22
CA ASP A 89 -20.40 11.21 -5.18
C ASP A 89 -21.02 9.92 -5.72
N ILE A 90 -21.60 9.96 -6.93
CA ILE A 90 -22.18 8.76 -7.57
C ILE A 90 -21.10 7.73 -7.90
N VAL A 91 -19.94 8.15 -8.43
CA VAL A 91 -18.82 7.27 -8.76
C VAL A 91 -18.27 6.64 -7.49
N ASP A 92 -17.97 7.43 -6.46
CA ASP A 92 -17.42 6.97 -5.20
C ASP A 92 -18.38 5.99 -4.50
N GLN A 93 -19.67 6.33 -4.48
CA GLN A 93 -20.70 5.45 -3.91
C GLN A 93 -20.86 4.16 -4.73
N TYR A 94 -20.75 4.22 -6.06
CA TYR A 94 -20.80 3.02 -6.90
C TYR A 94 -19.58 2.13 -6.68
N LEU A 95 -18.36 2.68 -6.70
CA LEU A 95 -17.12 1.95 -6.51
C LEU A 95 -17.01 1.32 -5.12
N SER A 96 -17.58 1.97 -4.10
CA SER A 96 -17.66 1.43 -2.73
C SER A 96 -18.85 0.46 -2.52
N SER A 97 -19.81 0.39 -3.45
CA SER A 97 -21.03 -0.40 -3.27
C SER A 97 -20.80 -1.92 -3.28
N GLU A 98 -21.57 -2.65 -2.47
CA GLU A 98 -21.63 -4.11 -2.53
C GLU A 98 -22.04 -4.64 -3.91
N LYS A 99 -22.81 -3.86 -4.68
CA LYS A 99 -23.20 -4.22 -6.05
C LYS A 99 -22.00 -4.20 -7.00
N PHE A 100 -21.14 -3.20 -6.93
CA PHE A 100 -19.91 -3.16 -7.72
C PHE A 100 -18.93 -4.24 -7.27
N ARG A 101 -18.73 -4.42 -5.96
CA ARG A 101 -17.94 -5.52 -5.39
C ARG A 101 -18.47 -6.89 -5.84
N SER A 102 -19.79 -7.07 -5.86
CA SER A 102 -20.46 -8.30 -6.32
C SER A 102 -20.39 -8.46 -7.84
N LYS A 103 -20.45 -7.39 -8.62
CA LYS A 103 -20.28 -7.42 -10.09
C LYS A 103 -18.84 -7.78 -10.44
N ARG A 104 -17.85 -7.23 -9.73
CA ARG A 104 -16.43 -7.60 -9.86
C ARG A 104 -16.21 -9.07 -9.46
N ARG A 105 -16.75 -9.49 -8.30
CA ARG A 105 -16.84 -10.92 -7.90
C ARG A 105 -17.57 -11.80 -8.92
N LYS A 106 -18.56 -11.28 -9.66
CA LYS A 106 -19.32 -12.00 -10.71
C LYS A 106 -18.60 -12.09 -12.04
N ILE A 107 -17.81 -11.08 -12.40
CA ILE A 107 -16.88 -11.16 -13.52
C ILE A 107 -15.82 -12.22 -13.18
N ASP A 108 -15.28 -12.18 -11.97
CA ASP A 108 -14.42 -13.23 -11.42
C ASP A 108 -15.13 -14.60 -11.47
N THR A 109 -16.37 -14.73 -10.98
CA THR A 109 -17.09 -16.02 -10.97
C THR A 109 -17.71 -16.46 -12.31
N SER A 110 -17.89 -15.59 -13.31
CA SER A 110 -18.21 -16.03 -14.68
C SER A 110 -17.01 -16.71 -15.34
N MET A 111 -15.79 -16.37 -14.91
CA MET A 111 -14.58 -17.15 -15.17
C MET A 111 -14.60 -18.52 -14.46
N TYR A 112 -15.35 -18.65 -13.35
CA TYR A 112 -15.49 -19.91 -12.59
C TYR A 112 -16.49 -20.89 -13.21
N GLN A 113 -17.42 -20.45 -14.07
CA GLN A 113 -18.50 -21.32 -14.59
C GLN A 113 -18.04 -22.36 -15.63
N TRP A 114 -16.75 -22.37 -16.02
CA TRP A 114 -16.18 -23.37 -16.94
C TRP A 114 -15.57 -24.61 -16.24
N ARG A 115 -15.73 -24.77 -14.92
CA ARG A 115 -14.99 -25.77 -14.12
C ARG A 115 -15.79 -27.05 -13.80
N THR A 116 -15.81 -27.98 -14.75
CA THR A 116 -16.09 -29.42 -14.51
C THR A 116 -14.90 -30.33 -14.90
N LYS A 117 -13.68 -29.78 -14.90
CA LYS A 117 -12.44 -30.58 -14.93
C LYS A 117 -11.86 -30.68 -13.52
N LYS A 118 -11.34 -31.87 -13.19
CA LYS A 118 -10.57 -32.15 -11.97
C LYS A 118 -9.34 -31.24 -11.97
N LEU A 119 -9.42 -30.09 -11.32
CA LEU A 119 -8.30 -29.13 -11.25
C LEU A 119 -7.21 -29.72 -10.38
N ASN A 120 -5.97 -29.53 -10.81
CA ASN A 120 -4.83 -29.83 -9.95
C ASN A 120 -4.84 -28.82 -8.79
N GLU A 121 -4.94 -29.33 -7.56
CA GLU A 121 -4.97 -28.54 -6.34
C GLU A 121 -3.93 -29.10 -5.38
N ARG A 122 -3.16 -28.19 -4.79
CA ARG A 122 -2.22 -28.51 -3.73
C ARG A 122 -2.21 -27.40 -2.71
N ILE A 123 -2.29 -27.79 -1.45
CA ILE A 123 -2.08 -26.93 -0.29
C ILE A 123 -0.93 -27.54 0.50
N VAL A 124 -0.03 -26.71 1.00
CA VAL A 124 1.09 -27.17 1.83
C VAL A 124 0.57 -27.79 3.14
N SER A 125 1.29 -28.76 3.69
CA SER A 125 0.91 -29.49 4.89
C SER A 125 0.82 -28.60 6.14
N SER A 126 1.62 -27.52 6.18
CA SER A 126 1.61 -26.50 7.22
C SER A 126 1.32 -25.11 6.61
N PRO A 127 0.04 -24.77 6.37
CA PRO A 127 -0.34 -23.47 5.85
C PRO A 127 0.08 -22.36 6.80
N ALA A 128 0.71 -21.33 6.25
CA ALA A 128 1.12 -20.15 7.00
C ALA A 128 -0.01 -19.13 7.08
N GLU A 129 -0.08 -18.45 8.23
CA GLU A 129 -1.04 -17.39 8.47
C GLU A 129 -0.32 -16.04 8.50
N PHE A 130 -0.88 -15.08 7.76
CA PHE A 130 -0.41 -13.70 7.79
C PHE A 130 -0.53 -13.12 9.20
N LYS A 131 0.52 -12.48 9.69
CA LYS A 131 0.55 -11.89 11.03
C LYS A 131 0.26 -10.38 11.00
N PRO A 132 -0.40 -9.83 12.03
CA PRO A 132 -0.63 -8.40 12.13
C PRO A 132 0.68 -7.61 12.06
N SER A 133 0.76 -6.70 11.10
CA SER A 133 1.83 -5.71 10.94
C SER A 133 1.35 -4.61 10.01
N LEU A 134 1.80 -3.38 10.26
CA LEU A 134 1.55 -2.24 9.39
C LEU A 134 2.33 -2.32 8.07
N PHE A 135 3.46 -3.01 8.06
CA PHE A 135 4.19 -3.29 6.83
C PHE A 135 4.12 -4.78 6.45
N SER A 136 3.35 -5.07 5.42
CA SER A 136 2.94 -6.43 5.06
C SER A 136 4.09 -7.44 4.85
N TYR A 137 5.30 -6.97 4.50
CA TYR A 137 6.49 -7.82 4.44
C TYR A 137 6.76 -8.55 5.75
N GLN A 138 6.69 -7.83 6.88
CA GLN A 138 7.04 -8.37 8.19
C GLN A 138 6.02 -9.41 8.64
N GLY A 139 4.74 -9.10 8.47
CA GLY A 139 3.64 -10.02 8.77
C GLY A 139 3.69 -11.31 7.95
N ALA A 140 4.08 -11.20 6.67
CA ALA A 140 4.26 -12.36 5.80
C ALA A 140 5.50 -13.19 6.19
N VAL A 141 6.64 -12.55 6.47
CA VAL A 141 7.87 -13.21 6.94
C VAL A 141 7.63 -13.96 8.25
N GLN A 142 7.03 -13.30 9.24
CA GLN A 142 6.70 -13.92 10.52
C GLN A 142 5.78 -15.14 10.34
N GLY A 143 4.72 -15.00 9.54
CA GLY A 143 3.78 -16.07 9.27
C GLY A 143 4.41 -17.32 8.65
N VAL A 144 5.30 -17.13 7.66
CA VAL A 144 6.02 -18.24 7.03
C VAL A 144 7.04 -18.86 7.99
N LEU A 145 7.79 -18.07 8.76
CA LEU A 145 8.74 -18.59 9.76
C LEU A 145 8.04 -19.46 10.82
N GLU A 146 6.90 -19.00 11.35
CA GLU A 146 6.12 -19.74 12.34
C GLU A 146 5.57 -21.06 11.78
N ALA A 147 5.02 -21.06 10.56
CA ALA A 147 4.54 -22.27 9.90
C ALA A 147 5.66 -23.28 9.61
N ARG A 148 6.90 -22.79 9.50
CA ARG A 148 8.13 -23.57 9.35
C ARG A 148 8.76 -23.94 10.71
N GLY A 149 8.02 -23.77 11.81
CA GLY A 149 8.42 -24.19 13.15
C GLY A 149 9.40 -23.24 13.86
N LYS A 150 9.74 -22.09 13.26
CA LYS A 150 10.59 -21.07 13.88
C LYS A 150 9.72 -20.05 14.60
N LYS A 151 9.75 -20.08 15.93
CA LYS A 151 9.15 -19.03 16.75
C LYS A 151 10.02 -17.78 16.66
N VAL A 152 9.42 -16.69 16.23
CA VAL A 152 10.03 -15.37 16.07
C VAL A 152 8.98 -14.34 16.44
N SER A 153 9.36 -13.26 17.12
CA SER A 153 8.43 -12.17 17.43
C SER A 153 8.48 -11.08 16.36
N LEU A 154 7.41 -10.28 16.24
CA LEU A 154 7.34 -9.23 15.23
C LEU A 154 8.49 -8.22 15.37
N ASP A 155 8.85 -7.83 16.59
CA ASP A 155 9.99 -6.95 16.85
C ASP A 155 11.33 -7.51 16.35
N GLU A 156 11.53 -8.83 16.44
CA GLU A 156 12.71 -9.51 15.92
C GLU A 156 12.71 -9.48 14.38
N VAL A 157 11.56 -9.73 13.73
CA VAL A 157 11.43 -9.61 12.26
C VAL A 157 11.71 -8.17 11.80
N ILE A 158 11.15 -7.17 12.49
CA ILE A 158 11.35 -5.75 12.20
C ILE A 158 12.83 -5.37 12.26
N ALA A 159 13.50 -5.71 13.36
CA ALA A 159 14.87 -5.28 13.61
C ALA A 159 15.88 -6.07 12.77
N VAL A 160 15.81 -7.40 12.79
CA VAL A 160 16.80 -8.29 12.15
C VAL A 160 16.74 -8.23 10.63
N SER A 161 15.55 -8.03 10.05
CA SER A 161 15.44 -7.83 8.60
C SER A 161 16.06 -6.51 8.13
N GLY A 162 16.36 -5.57 9.03
CA GLY A 162 16.88 -4.25 8.68
C GLY A 162 15.79 -3.21 8.43
N TYR A 163 14.53 -3.61 8.23
CA TYR A 163 13.46 -2.67 7.85
C TYR A 163 13.21 -1.60 8.92
N GLY A 164 13.18 -1.97 10.21
CA GLY A 164 12.83 -1.04 11.30
C GLY A 164 13.77 0.17 11.41
N TRP A 165 14.98 0.03 10.90
CA TRP A 165 16.03 1.04 10.91
C TRP A 165 15.85 2.10 9.83
N ILE A 166 15.06 1.83 8.80
CA ILE A 166 14.91 2.73 7.67
C ILE A 166 13.90 3.82 8.02
N THR A 167 14.33 5.07 7.88
CA THR A 167 13.45 6.23 7.82
C THR A 167 13.54 6.79 6.40
N ASN A 168 12.41 6.94 5.72
CA ASN A 168 12.34 7.35 4.32
C ASN A 168 11.26 8.41 4.13
N ALA A 169 11.49 9.35 3.21
CA ALA A 169 10.51 10.35 2.82
C ALA A 169 10.68 10.71 1.33
N MET A 170 9.55 10.86 0.63
CA MET A 170 9.53 11.37 -0.73
C MET A 170 9.66 12.89 -0.71
N LYS A 171 10.47 13.47 -1.59
CA LYS A 171 10.65 14.93 -1.69
C LYS A 171 9.40 15.56 -2.28
N LYS A 172 8.89 16.61 -1.62
CA LYS A 172 7.76 17.46 -2.08
C LYS A 172 6.41 16.74 -2.22
N HIS A 173 6.26 15.53 -1.69
CA HIS A 173 5.04 14.75 -1.86
C HIS A 173 4.79 13.78 -0.70
N LEU A 174 3.51 13.53 -0.37
CA LEU A 174 3.07 12.68 0.74
C LEU A 174 2.51 11.36 0.20
N CYS A 175 3.40 10.52 -0.35
CA CYS A 175 3.02 9.29 -1.05
C CYS A 175 2.84 8.10 -0.09
N PRO A 176 1.77 7.29 -0.21
CA PRO A 176 1.63 6.03 0.54
C PRO A 176 2.67 4.97 0.17
N SER A 177 3.42 5.12 -0.93
CA SER A 177 4.47 4.16 -1.30
C SER A 177 5.77 4.34 -0.49
N VAL A 178 5.94 5.44 0.25
CA VAL A 178 7.17 5.80 0.99
C VAL A 178 7.74 4.64 1.83
N PRO A 179 6.94 3.84 2.56
CA PRO A 179 7.47 2.71 3.34
C PRO A 179 8.04 1.55 2.51
N SER A 180 7.89 1.56 1.18
CA SER A 180 8.34 0.48 0.29
C SER A 180 9.22 0.95 -0.89
N ALA A 181 9.24 2.24 -1.17
CA ALA A 181 9.95 2.84 -2.28
C ALA A 181 11.44 3.03 -1.95
N PHE A 182 12.19 1.91 -2.01
CA PHE A 182 13.63 1.89 -1.76
C PHE A 182 14.41 1.50 -3.00
N HIS A 183 15.68 1.92 -3.05
CA HIS A 183 16.60 1.44 -4.05
C HIS A 183 16.78 -0.09 -3.94
N LYS A 184 17.03 -0.76 -5.07
CA LYS A 184 17.19 -2.23 -5.14
C LYS A 184 18.22 -2.80 -4.16
N GLU A 185 19.25 -2.02 -3.83
CA GLU A 185 20.30 -2.44 -2.89
C GLU A 185 19.83 -2.46 -1.44
N VAL A 186 18.92 -1.55 -1.06
CA VAL A 186 18.27 -1.58 0.25
C VAL A 186 17.40 -2.82 0.37
N TRP A 187 16.58 -3.12 -0.64
CA TRP A 187 15.80 -4.35 -0.69
C TRP A 187 16.68 -5.62 -0.67
N SER A 188 17.81 -5.60 -1.37
CA SER A 188 18.78 -6.69 -1.34
C SER A 188 19.37 -6.88 0.05
N ALA A 189 19.68 -5.79 0.77
CA ALA A 189 20.14 -5.85 2.15
C ALA A 189 19.04 -6.40 3.08
N ILE A 190 17.79 -5.98 2.91
CA ILE A 190 16.65 -6.48 3.71
C ILE A 190 16.48 -7.99 3.53
N HIS A 191 16.42 -8.46 2.28
CA HIS A 191 16.28 -9.88 1.97
C HIS A 191 17.47 -10.69 2.51
N LYS A 192 18.70 -10.15 2.38
CA LYS A 192 19.90 -10.82 2.89
C LYS A 192 19.87 -10.96 4.41
N SER A 193 19.52 -9.89 5.11
CA SER A 193 19.50 -9.87 6.58
C SER A 193 18.32 -10.64 7.16
N THR A 194 17.24 -10.82 6.39
CA THR A 194 16.16 -11.76 6.73
C THR A 194 16.67 -13.20 6.89
N GLU A 195 17.81 -13.56 6.28
CA GLU A 195 18.45 -14.85 6.56
C GLU A 195 18.85 -15.03 8.03
N ASN A 196 19.13 -13.93 8.74
CA ASN A 196 19.51 -13.96 10.15
C ASN A 196 18.37 -14.43 11.08
N LEU A 197 17.14 -14.50 10.56
CA LEU A 197 15.99 -15.10 11.25
C LEU A 197 16.01 -16.64 11.21
N GLY A 198 17.03 -17.24 10.58
CA GLY A 198 17.31 -18.67 10.67
C GLY A 198 16.92 -19.49 9.43
N TYR A 199 16.68 -18.86 8.29
CA TYR A 199 16.43 -19.56 7.03
C TYR A 199 17.16 -18.90 5.86
N LYS A 200 17.68 -19.69 4.92
CA LYS A 200 18.19 -19.14 3.66
C LYS A 200 17.06 -18.59 2.79
N VAL A 201 17.26 -17.37 2.32
CA VAL A 201 16.34 -16.66 1.43
C VAL A 201 16.70 -16.96 -0.02
N ASN A 202 15.74 -17.51 -0.76
CA ASN A 202 15.82 -17.64 -2.21
C ASN A 202 14.81 -16.66 -2.84
N LEU A 203 15.33 -15.63 -3.51
CA LEU A 203 14.52 -14.63 -4.20
C LEU A 203 14.25 -15.08 -5.65
N ILE A 204 12.98 -15.23 -5.99
CA ILE A 204 12.52 -15.63 -7.32
C ILE A 204 11.90 -14.40 -7.98
N SER A 205 12.55 -13.83 -8.99
CA SER A 205 12.02 -12.70 -9.76
C SER A 205 11.65 -13.10 -11.18
N SER A 206 10.49 -12.62 -11.65
CA SER A 206 9.96 -13.01 -12.97
C SER A 206 9.78 -11.87 -13.96
N GLY A 207 10.18 -10.64 -13.62
CA GLY A 207 10.11 -9.48 -14.50
C GLY A 207 9.10 -8.44 -14.02
N LEU A 208 8.83 -7.42 -14.84
CA LEU A 208 7.84 -6.39 -14.54
C LEU A 208 6.41 -6.91 -14.72
N PHE A 209 5.46 -6.25 -14.06
CA PHE A 209 4.03 -6.50 -14.22
C PHE A 209 3.29 -5.18 -14.35
N GLU A 210 2.83 -4.92 -15.57
CA GLU A 210 2.22 -3.68 -16.01
C GLU A 210 0.80 -3.96 -16.52
N TRP A 211 -0.05 -2.96 -16.31
CA TRP A 211 -1.43 -2.95 -16.79
C TRP A 211 -1.54 -1.94 -17.92
N ASP A 212 -2.28 -2.28 -18.97
CA ASP A 212 -2.62 -1.35 -20.04
C ASP A 212 -3.67 -0.33 -19.61
N GLU A 213 -3.99 0.62 -20.48
CA GLU A 213 -5.00 1.67 -20.24
C GLU A 213 -6.40 1.11 -19.93
N LYS A 214 -6.67 -0.15 -20.31
CA LYS A 214 -7.93 -0.86 -20.06
C LYS A 214 -7.89 -1.70 -18.78
N GLN A 215 -6.86 -1.52 -17.95
CA GLN A 215 -6.65 -2.31 -16.74
C GLN A 215 -6.58 -3.81 -17.04
N THR A 216 -5.94 -4.17 -18.15
CA THR A 216 -5.62 -5.56 -18.53
C THR A 216 -4.10 -5.75 -18.48
N PRO A 217 -3.58 -6.88 -17.95
CA PRO A 217 -2.14 -7.11 -17.95
C PRO A 217 -1.59 -7.15 -19.38
N THR A 218 -0.44 -6.53 -19.62
CA THR A 218 0.22 -6.59 -20.93
C THR A 218 0.62 -8.04 -21.27
N GLU A 219 0.81 -8.36 -22.56
CA GLU A 219 1.24 -9.71 -22.97
C GLU A 219 2.54 -10.16 -22.29
N GLU A 220 3.48 -9.24 -22.10
CA GLU A 220 4.73 -9.50 -21.38
C GLU A 220 4.46 -9.77 -19.89
N SER A 221 3.56 -9.01 -19.27
CA SER A 221 3.16 -9.21 -17.88
C SER A 221 2.48 -10.56 -17.67
N VAL A 222 1.66 -11.02 -18.62
CA VAL A 222 1.07 -12.36 -18.59
C VAL A 222 2.14 -13.44 -18.65
N LYS A 223 3.16 -13.30 -19.52
CA LYS A 223 4.29 -14.24 -19.60
C LYS A 223 5.12 -14.25 -18.31
N ASN A 224 5.39 -13.08 -17.74
CA ASN A 224 6.14 -12.94 -16.49
C ASN A 224 5.36 -13.54 -15.30
N ALA A 225 4.05 -13.32 -15.25
CA ALA A 225 3.18 -13.91 -14.24
C ALA A 225 3.07 -15.43 -14.36
N GLU A 226 3.00 -15.97 -15.58
CA GLU A 226 3.04 -17.42 -15.80
C GLU A 226 4.37 -18.02 -15.30
N LYS A 227 5.50 -17.37 -15.61
CA LYS A 227 6.82 -17.78 -15.08
C LYS A 227 6.85 -17.76 -13.55
N GLN A 228 6.30 -16.72 -12.92
CA GLN A 228 6.21 -16.62 -11.47
C GLN A 228 5.32 -17.73 -10.89
N TYR A 229 4.20 -18.01 -11.55
CA TYR A 229 3.26 -19.05 -11.16
C TYR A 229 3.90 -20.43 -11.16
N GLN A 230 4.62 -20.79 -12.23
CA GLN A 230 5.32 -22.06 -12.30
C GLN A 230 6.43 -22.18 -11.24
N ALA A 231 7.16 -21.10 -10.97
CA ALA A 231 8.18 -21.11 -9.93
C ALA A 231 7.59 -21.24 -8.51
N ALA A 232 6.53 -20.48 -8.21
CA ALA A 232 5.80 -20.59 -6.94
C ALA A 232 5.22 -22.00 -6.76
N LYS A 233 4.65 -22.58 -7.83
CA LYS A 233 4.13 -23.94 -7.84
C LYS A 233 5.20 -24.97 -7.46
N GLN A 234 6.42 -24.84 -7.96
CA GLN A 234 7.53 -25.73 -7.56
C GLN A 234 7.86 -25.65 -6.07
N VAL A 235 7.77 -24.46 -5.46
CA VAL A 235 8.00 -24.28 -4.01
C VAL A 235 6.86 -24.96 -3.22
N ILE A 236 5.61 -24.71 -3.61
CA ILE A 236 4.42 -25.38 -3.04
C ILE A 236 4.51 -26.90 -3.22
N ASP A 237 5.02 -27.35 -4.37
CA ASP A 237 5.18 -28.77 -4.68
C ASP A 237 6.26 -29.45 -3.82
N ASN A 238 7.14 -28.65 -3.21
CA ASN A 238 8.08 -29.08 -2.17
C ASN A 238 7.56 -28.82 -0.74
N ASP A 239 6.24 -28.64 -0.60
CA ASP A 239 5.54 -28.52 0.67
C ASP A 239 5.98 -27.33 1.55
N ARG A 240 6.27 -26.19 0.90
CA ARG A 240 6.66 -24.95 1.59
C ARG A 240 5.74 -23.79 1.21
N PRO A 241 5.18 -23.04 2.17
CA PRO A 241 4.59 -21.76 1.86
C PRO A 241 5.67 -20.77 1.44
N LEU A 242 5.30 -19.78 0.65
CA LEU A 242 6.23 -18.73 0.19
C LEU A 242 5.60 -17.35 0.33
N ILE A 243 6.43 -16.33 0.42
CA ILE A 243 6.01 -14.93 0.50
C ILE A 243 5.98 -14.37 -0.92
N MET A 244 4.96 -13.61 -1.27
CA MET A 244 4.79 -13.05 -2.62
C MET A 244 4.45 -11.56 -2.54
N TRP A 245 5.12 -10.76 -3.36
CA TRP A 245 4.77 -9.37 -3.57
C TRP A 245 3.70 -9.23 -4.66
N GLY A 246 2.76 -8.32 -4.45
CA GLY A 246 1.69 -8.02 -5.40
C GLY A 246 0.47 -8.92 -5.27
N LEU A 247 0.25 -9.48 -4.09
CA LEU A 247 -1.08 -9.94 -3.70
C LEU A 247 -2.00 -8.70 -3.47
N PRO A 248 -3.34 -8.82 -3.50
CA PRO A 248 -4.24 -7.68 -3.74
C PRO A 248 -4.04 -6.51 -2.78
N ILE A 249 -3.98 -5.29 -3.36
CA ILE A 249 -3.32 -4.07 -2.82
C ILE A 249 -1.81 -4.31 -2.77
N PRO A 250 -0.94 -3.55 -3.48
CA PRO A 250 0.49 -3.87 -3.63
C PRO A 250 1.15 -4.06 -2.27
N GLU A 251 1.16 -5.31 -1.83
CA GLU A 251 1.54 -5.76 -0.50
C GLU A 251 2.17 -7.15 -0.63
N TYR A 252 2.94 -7.50 0.39
CA TYR A 252 3.38 -8.85 0.60
C TYR A 252 2.24 -9.67 1.21
N GLY A 253 2.03 -10.87 0.70
CA GLY A 253 1.21 -11.87 1.36
C GLY A 253 1.86 -13.24 1.27
N ILE A 254 1.13 -14.26 1.69
CA ILE A 254 1.64 -15.63 1.74
C ILE A 254 0.86 -16.49 0.75
N VAL A 255 1.56 -17.28 -0.06
CA VAL A 255 0.96 -18.32 -0.91
C VAL A 255 1.13 -19.67 -0.20
N ASN A 256 0.02 -20.30 0.11
CA ASN A 256 -0.07 -21.60 0.79
C ASN A 256 -0.40 -22.76 -0.16
N GLY A 257 -0.75 -22.45 -1.40
CA GLY A 257 -1.20 -23.47 -2.32
C GLY A 257 -1.58 -22.91 -3.68
N TYR A 258 -2.08 -23.78 -4.52
CA TYR A 258 -2.72 -23.42 -5.77
C TYR A 258 -3.93 -24.31 -6.07
N ARG A 259 -4.88 -23.78 -6.84
CA ARG A 259 -6.01 -24.51 -7.41
C ARG A 259 -6.17 -24.11 -8.87
N GLY A 260 -5.83 -25.01 -9.79
CA GLY A 260 -5.83 -24.68 -11.22
C GLY A 260 -4.76 -23.65 -11.56
N GLU A 261 -5.17 -22.41 -11.81
CA GLU A 261 -4.32 -21.25 -12.17
C GLU A 261 -4.39 -20.15 -11.10
N GLU A 262 -4.90 -20.49 -9.91
CA GLU A 262 -5.09 -19.55 -8.82
C GLU A 262 -4.18 -19.90 -7.65
N TYR A 263 -3.64 -18.87 -7.00
CA TYR A 263 -2.97 -18.98 -5.72
C TYR A 263 -3.98 -19.08 -4.59
N ILE A 264 -3.74 -19.98 -3.64
CA ILE A 264 -4.43 -20.02 -2.35
C ILE A 264 -3.58 -19.22 -1.37
N VAL A 265 -4.11 -18.12 -0.85
CA VAL A 265 -3.31 -17.11 -0.14
C VAL A 265 -3.74 -16.89 1.32
N SER A 266 -2.82 -16.32 2.10
CA SER A 266 -3.11 -15.63 3.36
C SER A 266 -2.61 -14.19 3.27
N THR A 267 -3.51 -13.21 3.45
CA THR A 267 -3.18 -11.77 3.33
C THR A 267 -3.67 -10.96 4.53
N TYR A 268 -3.39 -9.65 4.52
CA TYR A 268 -3.89 -8.70 5.53
C TYR A 268 -5.43 -8.69 5.63
N ARG A 269 -6.15 -9.14 4.61
CA ARG A 269 -7.63 -9.19 4.59
C ARG A 269 -8.22 -9.89 5.81
N ARG A 270 -7.57 -10.95 6.31
CA ARG A 270 -8.04 -11.66 7.51
C ARG A 270 -8.05 -10.77 8.75
N LEU A 271 -7.14 -9.80 8.83
CA LEU A 271 -7.01 -8.88 9.97
C LEU A 271 -8.16 -7.88 10.03
N ILE A 272 -8.81 -7.62 8.89
CA ILE A 272 -9.99 -6.77 8.78
C ILE A 272 -11.27 -7.59 8.57
N GLU A 273 -11.26 -8.85 9.04
CA GLU A 273 -12.39 -9.79 8.98
C GLU A 273 -12.90 -10.08 7.56
N GLN A 274 -12.06 -9.85 6.55
CA GLN A 274 -12.34 -10.20 5.16
C GLN A 274 -11.75 -11.57 4.83
N GLN A 275 -12.49 -12.37 4.06
CA GLN A 275 -12.01 -13.66 3.59
C GLN A 275 -10.95 -13.48 2.50
N ASP A 276 -9.88 -14.26 2.59
CA ASP A 276 -8.97 -14.45 1.47
C ASP A 276 -9.69 -15.23 0.37
N THR A 277 -9.63 -14.68 -0.84
CA THR A 277 -10.12 -15.33 -2.06
C THR A 277 -8.91 -15.80 -2.87
N PRO A 278 -8.97 -16.97 -3.52
CA PRO A 278 -7.93 -17.35 -4.47
C PRO A 278 -7.71 -16.28 -5.52
N ILE A 279 -6.46 -16.11 -5.96
CA ILE A 279 -6.06 -15.06 -6.91
C ILE A 279 -5.49 -15.72 -8.14
N HIS A 280 -6.10 -15.46 -9.30
CA HIS A 280 -5.56 -15.90 -10.58
C HIS A 280 -4.15 -15.34 -10.80
N TYR A 281 -3.24 -16.09 -11.42
CA TYR A 281 -1.86 -15.64 -11.55
C TYR A 281 -1.68 -14.34 -12.36
N THR A 282 -2.63 -14.01 -13.24
CA THR A 282 -2.68 -12.72 -13.95
C THR A 282 -3.39 -11.60 -13.18
N GLY A 283 -3.89 -11.87 -11.97
CA GLY A 283 -4.59 -10.91 -11.11
C GLY A 283 -3.68 -10.21 -10.09
N LEU A 284 -2.36 -10.23 -10.30
CA LEU A 284 -1.36 -9.69 -9.36
C LEU A 284 -1.19 -8.16 -9.50
N MET A 285 -0.90 -7.46 -8.41
CA MET A 285 -0.70 -6.01 -8.36
C MET A 285 0.73 -5.68 -7.93
N ALA A 286 1.70 -5.85 -8.83
CA ALA A 286 3.13 -5.77 -8.52
C ALA A 286 3.86 -4.62 -9.28
N PRO A 287 3.62 -3.34 -8.94
CA PRO A 287 4.20 -2.20 -9.69
C PRO A 287 5.74 -2.12 -9.60
N GLY A 288 6.36 -2.80 -8.63
CA GLY A 288 7.82 -2.97 -8.51
C GLY A 288 8.40 -4.19 -9.23
N GLY A 289 7.57 -4.92 -9.97
CA GLY A 289 7.91 -6.22 -10.58
C GLY A 289 7.52 -7.41 -9.72
N LEU A 290 7.43 -8.58 -10.35
CA LEU A 290 7.04 -9.84 -9.72
C LEU A 290 8.22 -10.48 -9.00
N HIS A 291 8.04 -10.74 -7.71
CA HIS A 291 8.95 -11.60 -6.97
C HIS A 291 8.27 -12.40 -5.87
N CYS A 292 8.93 -13.50 -5.51
CA CYS A 292 8.61 -14.33 -4.36
C CYS A 292 9.85 -14.61 -3.53
N ILE A 293 9.64 -14.89 -2.26
CA ILE A 293 10.68 -15.21 -1.29
C ILE A 293 10.38 -16.60 -0.74
N ASP A 294 11.25 -17.56 -1.06
CA ASP A 294 11.23 -18.93 -0.52
C ASP A 294 12.23 -19.04 0.64
N LEU A 295 11.73 -19.41 1.82
CA LEU A 295 12.55 -19.69 3.01
C LEU A 295 12.96 -21.17 3.00
N THR A 296 14.14 -21.42 2.43
CA THR A 296 14.59 -22.75 2.01
C THR A 296 15.12 -23.59 3.17
N THR A 297 16.41 -23.43 3.48
CA THR A 297 17.15 -24.28 4.42
C THR A 297 17.27 -23.60 5.78
N LEU A 298 16.97 -24.33 6.85
CA LEU A 298 17.17 -23.85 8.22
C LEU A 298 18.66 -23.61 8.48
N THR A 299 18.98 -22.46 9.06
CA THR A 299 20.34 -22.07 9.46
C THR A 299 20.38 -21.82 10.95
N MET A 300 21.29 -22.52 11.64
CA MET A 300 21.60 -22.25 13.03
C MET A 300 22.60 -21.10 13.08
N LEU A 301 22.23 -20.01 13.74
CA LEU A 301 23.04 -18.82 13.89
C LEU A 301 23.21 -18.52 15.37
N ASP A 302 24.41 -18.06 15.73
CA ASP A 302 24.70 -17.60 17.08
C ASP A 302 23.92 -16.30 17.37
N PRO A 303 23.08 -16.24 18.42
CA PRO A 303 22.27 -15.07 18.72
C PRO A 303 23.07 -13.79 18.94
N LYS A 304 24.26 -13.89 19.56
CA LYS A 304 25.15 -12.74 19.77
C LYS A 304 25.65 -12.18 18.45
N THR A 305 26.08 -13.04 17.54
CA THR A 305 26.47 -12.68 16.17
C THR A 305 25.32 -12.01 15.41
N VAL A 306 24.10 -12.55 15.50
CA VAL A 306 22.91 -11.94 14.87
C VAL A 306 22.63 -10.55 15.43
N ALA A 307 22.75 -10.36 16.75
CA ALA A 307 22.57 -9.06 17.39
C ALA A 307 23.59 -8.02 16.90
N ILE A 308 24.87 -8.39 16.83
CA ILE A 308 25.94 -7.51 16.32
C ILE A 308 25.68 -7.12 14.86
N GLU A 309 25.38 -8.09 13.98
CA GLU A 309 25.13 -7.82 12.56
C GLU A 309 23.86 -6.98 12.35
N THR A 310 22.85 -7.17 13.21
CA THR A 310 21.64 -6.35 13.22
C THR A 310 21.96 -4.89 13.57
N LEU A 311 22.81 -4.63 14.56
CA LEU A 311 23.24 -3.27 14.90
C LEU A 311 24.07 -2.63 13.79
N LYS A 312 25.00 -3.37 13.17
CA LYS A 312 25.82 -2.86 12.05
C LYS A 312 24.96 -2.47 10.86
N LEU A 313 24.06 -3.36 10.45
CA LEU A 313 23.12 -3.07 9.37
C LEU A 313 22.20 -1.90 9.75
N GLY A 314 21.69 -1.91 10.97
CA GLY A 314 20.77 -0.92 11.49
C GLY A 314 21.37 0.48 11.50
N TYR A 315 22.63 0.61 11.94
CA TYR A 315 23.36 1.87 11.86
C TYR A 315 23.47 2.34 10.41
N ARG A 316 23.96 1.49 9.51
CA ARG A 316 24.14 1.83 8.09
C ARG A 316 22.85 2.30 7.42
N LEU A 317 21.76 1.55 7.61
CA LEU A 317 20.45 1.90 7.04
C LEU A 317 19.85 3.14 7.72
N GLY A 318 20.00 3.28 9.03
CA GLY A 318 19.45 4.38 9.81
C GLY A 318 20.12 5.73 9.56
N VAL A 319 21.42 5.76 9.28
CA VAL A 319 22.10 6.99 8.84
C VAL A 319 21.89 7.29 7.34
N GLY A 320 21.25 6.39 6.60
CA GLY A 320 21.06 6.52 5.16
C GLY A 320 22.34 6.29 4.34
N ASP A 321 23.33 5.56 4.87
CA ASP A 321 24.57 5.19 4.16
C ASP A 321 24.32 4.01 3.20
N THR A 322 23.46 4.26 2.23
CA THR A 322 23.03 3.29 1.22
C THR A 322 22.52 4.04 -0.01
N PRO A 323 22.58 3.44 -1.22
CA PRO A 323 22.00 4.08 -2.38
C PRO A 323 20.51 4.36 -2.19
N GLN A 324 20.09 5.54 -2.64
CA GLN A 324 18.72 6.01 -2.54
C GLN A 324 18.15 6.30 -3.92
N ILE A 325 16.82 6.31 -4.03
CA ILE A 325 16.13 6.82 -5.21
C ILE A 325 16.20 8.35 -5.16
N ASP A 326 16.54 9.02 -6.27
CA ASP A 326 16.75 10.48 -6.30
C ASP A 326 15.58 11.30 -5.74
N ALA A 327 14.35 10.83 -5.93
CA ALA A 327 13.13 11.47 -5.43
C ALA A 327 12.92 11.30 -3.91
N TYR A 328 13.76 10.54 -3.23
CA TYR A 328 13.62 10.18 -1.83
C TYR A 328 14.84 10.64 -1.01
N THR A 329 14.64 10.70 0.30
CA THR A 329 15.67 10.96 1.30
C THR A 329 15.58 9.88 2.37
N LEU A 330 16.72 9.25 2.68
CA LEU A 330 16.83 8.25 3.74
C LEU A 330 17.47 8.81 5.01
N GLY A 331 17.30 8.07 6.10
CA GLY A 331 17.87 8.35 7.41
C GLY A 331 17.15 9.47 8.16
N SER A 332 17.79 10.03 9.18
CA SER A 332 17.16 11.05 10.03
C SER A 332 16.81 12.35 9.29
N GLU A 333 17.47 12.65 8.17
CA GLU A 333 17.11 13.79 7.30
C GLU A 333 15.71 13.63 6.65
N ALA A 334 15.19 12.41 6.56
CA ALA A 334 13.85 12.15 6.05
C ALA A 334 12.74 12.80 6.89
N TYR A 335 12.96 13.00 8.20
CA TYR A 335 11.99 13.70 9.05
C TYR A 335 11.81 15.17 8.65
N ASP A 336 12.89 15.86 8.27
CA ASP A 336 12.81 17.24 7.82
C ASP A 336 12.08 17.35 6.49
N VAL A 337 12.29 16.37 5.58
CA VAL A 337 11.55 16.28 4.33
C VAL A 337 10.07 16.07 4.60
N LEU A 338 9.71 15.12 5.47
CA LEU A 338 8.31 14.85 5.81
C LEU A 338 7.66 16.07 6.50
N ALA A 339 8.36 16.72 7.43
CA ALA A 339 7.92 17.94 8.09
C ALA A 339 7.77 19.11 7.12
N GLY A 340 8.65 19.22 6.11
CA GLY A 340 8.58 20.20 5.04
C GLY A 340 7.37 19.97 4.13
N ASN A 341 7.11 18.72 3.75
CA ASN A 341 5.97 18.35 2.90
C ASN A 341 4.63 18.69 3.57
N LEU A 342 4.53 18.54 4.90
CA LEU A 342 3.34 18.93 5.66
C LEU A 342 3.09 20.45 5.66
N LYS A 343 4.08 21.27 5.33
CA LYS A 343 3.95 22.72 5.20
C LYS A 343 3.79 23.20 3.75
N GLY A 344 3.73 22.27 2.80
CA GLY A 344 3.52 22.57 1.38
C GLY A 344 2.14 23.16 1.10
N GLU A 345 2.01 23.86 -0.02
CA GLU A 345 0.78 24.59 -0.37
C GLU A 345 -0.29 23.71 -1.04
N GLU A 346 0.07 22.53 -1.55
CA GLU A 346 -0.84 21.65 -2.28
C GLU A 346 -0.84 20.23 -1.70
N PHE A 347 -1.99 19.82 -1.14
CA PHE A 347 -2.30 18.44 -0.80
C PHE A 347 -3.22 17.86 -1.87
N ASP A 348 -2.95 16.62 -2.25
CA ASP A 348 -3.84 15.83 -3.08
C ASP A 348 -4.72 14.88 -2.25
N GLU A 349 -5.59 14.14 -2.91
CA GLU A 349 -6.50 13.17 -2.27
C GLU A 349 -5.78 12.04 -1.51
N ASN A 350 -4.50 11.78 -1.83
CA ASN A 350 -3.70 10.72 -1.19
C ASN A 350 -2.86 11.23 -0.04
N SER A 351 -2.68 12.55 0.11
CA SER A 351 -1.74 13.15 1.05
C SER A 351 -2.02 12.77 2.51
N HIS A 352 -3.29 12.76 2.92
CA HIS A 352 -3.67 12.34 4.28
C HIS A 352 -3.36 10.86 4.51
N HIS A 353 -3.82 9.99 3.60
CA HIS A 353 -3.60 8.55 3.70
C HIS A 353 -2.11 8.20 3.67
N GLY A 354 -1.34 8.81 2.76
CA GLY A 354 0.09 8.62 2.65
C GLY A 354 0.85 9.08 3.88
N THR A 355 0.47 10.21 4.47
CA THR A 355 0.99 10.67 5.76
C THR A 355 0.67 9.67 6.87
N GLY A 356 -0.59 9.31 7.03
CA GLY A 356 -1.04 8.43 8.10
C GLY A 356 -0.40 7.05 8.02
N TYR A 357 -0.30 6.47 6.82
CA TYR A 357 0.36 5.17 6.59
C TYR A 357 1.86 5.23 6.85
N THR A 358 2.55 6.28 6.38
CA THR A 358 3.99 6.47 6.62
C THR A 358 4.28 6.58 8.12
N LEU A 359 3.50 7.39 8.84
CA LEU A 359 3.64 7.55 10.29
C LEU A 359 3.35 6.25 11.04
N ALA A 360 2.34 5.49 10.61
CA ALA A 360 2.01 4.21 11.19
C ALA A 360 3.18 3.21 11.03
N CYS A 361 3.73 3.08 9.81
CA CYS A 361 4.87 2.20 9.54
C CYS A 361 6.10 2.60 10.34
N LEU A 362 6.43 3.90 10.43
CA LEU A 362 7.54 4.39 11.24
C LEU A 362 7.29 4.10 12.73
N MET A 363 6.09 4.33 13.23
CA MET A 363 5.73 4.07 14.62
C MET A 363 5.97 2.59 15.00
N GLU A 364 5.44 1.64 14.21
CA GLU A 364 5.66 0.20 14.46
C GLU A 364 7.13 -0.19 14.31
N ALA A 365 7.83 0.37 13.32
CA ALA A 365 9.26 0.16 13.15
C ALA A 365 10.04 0.55 14.42
N LYS A 366 9.83 1.75 14.97
CA LYS A 366 10.58 2.22 16.14
C LYS A 366 10.18 1.50 17.43
N TRP A 367 8.91 1.08 17.56
CA TRP A 367 8.49 0.17 18.63
C TRP A 367 9.25 -1.17 18.54
N GLY A 368 9.28 -1.80 17.36
CA GLY A 368 9.97 -3.06 17.14
C GLY A 368 11.46 -2.97 17.44
N LEU A 369 12.12 -1.86 17.07
CA LEU A 369 13.51 -1.62 17.46
C LEU A 369 13.70 -1.56 18.97
N SER A 370 12.86 -0.82 19.69
CA SER A 370 12.97 -0.73 21.15
C SER A 370 12.78 -2.08 21.84
N GLU A 371 11.79 -2.86 21.44
CA GLU A 371 11.54 -4.19 22.01
C GLU A 371 12.66 -5.19 21.69
N TYR A 372 13.19 -5.15 20.47
CA TYR A 372 14.32 -6.00 20.08
C TYR A 372 15.58 -5.65 20.87
N LEU A 373 15.90 -4.36 21.02
CA LEU A 373 17.11 -3.91 21.71
C LEU A 373 17.14 -4.33 23.18
N LYS A 374 15.99 -4.38 23.88
CA LYS A 374 15.88 -4.95 25.23
C LYS A 374 16.34 -6.41 25.30
N LYS A 375 16.03 -7.19 24.26
CA LYS A 375 16.44 -8.61 24.18
C LYS A 375 17.93 -8.70 23.84
N ALA A 376 18.37 -7.90 22.86
CA ALA A 376 19.75 -7.88 22.40
C ALA A 376 20.73 -7.43 23.51
N ASP A 377 20.31 -6.54 24.41
CA ASP A 377 21.08 -6.07 25.57
C ASP A 377 21.59 -7.24 26.43
N THR A 378 20.77 -8.27 26.60
CA THR A 378 21.15 -9.48 27.37
C THR A 378 22.15 -10.39 26.67
N LEU A 379 22.40 -10.17 25.37
CA LEU A 379 23.28 -10.98 24.53
C LEU A 379 24.65 -10.34 24.28
N LEU A 380 24.77 -9.03 24.51
CA LEU A 380 25.92 -8.23 24.16
C LEU A 380 26.66 -7.75 25.41
N ASP A 381 27.97 -7.54 25.29
CA ASP A 381 28.82 -7.03 26.38
C ASP A 381 28.86 -5.49 26.40
N VAL A 382 27.77 -4.83 25.99
CA VAL A 382 27.59 -3.37 25.96
C VAL A 382 26.19 -3.02 26.43
N ASP A 383 26.06 -1.86 27.07
CA ASP A 383 24.77 -1.34 27.56
C ASP A 383 23.98 -0.67 26.42
N LEU A 384 22.84 -1.26 26.05
CA LEU A 384 21.92 -0.75 25.04
C LEU A 384 20.73 0.03 25.64
N SER A 385 20.71 0.27 26.95
CA SER A 385 19.55 0.88 27.63
C SER A 385 19.24 2.31 27.16
N ASP A 386 20.26 3.15 26.94
CA ASP A 386 20.06 4.51 26.39
C ASP A 386 19.48 4.46 24.96
N ILE A 387 20.03 3.59 24.09
CA ILE A 387 19.54 3.40 22.71
C ILE A 387 18.09 2.92 22.73
N THR A 388 17.79 1.95 23.58
CA THR A 388 16.44 1.39 23.78
C THR A 388 15.44 2.45 24.21
N SER A 389 15.82 3.29 25.19
CA SER A 389 14.98 4.38 25.71
C SER A 389 14.66 5.39 24.63
N ARG A 390 15.65 5.75 23.80
CA ARG A 390 15.48 6.70 22.70
C ARG A 390 14.53 6.20 21.61
N TYR A 391 14.65 4.93 21.20
CA TYR A 391 13.69 4.37 20.24
C TYR A 391 12.28 4.26 20.82
N ASN A 392 12.14 4.00 22.12
CA ASN A 392 10.83 4.06 22.79
C ASN A 392 10.26 5.49 22.82
N GLU A 393 11.09 6.49 23.13
CA GLU A 393 10.70 7.90 23.08
C GLU A 393 10.24 8.31 21.67
N LEU A 394 10.99 7.91 20.65
CA LEU A 394 10.66 8.13 19.25
C LEU A 394 9.35 7.44 18.85
N TYR A 395 9.13 6.19 19.27
CA TYR A 395 7.86 5.49 19.09
C TYR A 395 6.69 6.28 19.70
N LEU A 396 6.80 6.73 20.94
CA LEU A 396 5.75 7.49 21.62
C LEU A 396 5.48 8.83 20.93
N LEU A 397 6.51 9.48 20.39
CA LEU A 397 6.38 10.69 19.61
C LEU A 397 5.64 10.41 18.28
N LEU A 398 6.05 9.39 17.54
CA LEU A 398 5.43 9.00 16.27
C LEU A 398 3.97 8.55 16.46
N LYS A 399 3.66 7.94 17.60
CA LYS A 399 2.28 7.62 17.99
C LYS A 399 1.42 8.88 18.08
N LYS A 400 1.92 9.95 18.70
CA LYS A 400 1.21 11.25 18.74
C LYS A 400 1.03 11.83 17.33
N CYS A 401 2.02 11.68 16.45
CA CYS A 401 1.88 12.10 15.05
C CYS A 401 0.77 11.30 14.34
N HIS A 402 0.74 9.98 14.53
CA HIS A 402 -0.26 9.10 13.94
C HIS A 402 -1.67 9.34 14.49
N GLU A 403 -1.82 9.73 15.75
CA GLU A 403 -3.11 10.13 16.33
C GLU A 403 -3.68 11.40 15.65
N GLU A 404 -2.82 12.31 15.18
CA GLU A 404 -3.25 13.49 14.42
C GLU A 404 -3.66 13.16 12.98
N PHE A 405 -2.93 12.24 12.35
CA PHE A 405 -3.15 11.74 10.99
C PHE A 405 -3.28 10.20 11.00
N PRO A 406 -4.47 9.68 11.36
CA PRO A 406 -4.70 8.24 11.38
C PRO A 406 -4.73 7.66 9.96
N LEU A 407 -4.59 6.34 9.88
CA LEU A 407 -4.69 5.60 8.62
C LEU A 407 -6.07 5.77 7.97
N GLY A 408 -6.10 6.18 6.71
CA GLY A 408 -7.31 6.31 5.90
C GLY A 408 -7.48 7.71 5.30
N PRO A 409 -8.65 8.01 4.70
CA PRO A 409 -8.97 9.34 4.23
C PRO A 409 -9.17 10.31 5.40
N GLY A 410 -8.87 11.58 5.20
CA GLY A 410 -9.06 12.61 6.23
C GLY A 410 -8.58 13.98 5.79
N GLU A 411 -8.84 14.99 6.63
CA GLU A 411 -8.45 16.38 6.38
C GLU A 411 -7.07 16.69 6.94
N MET A 412 -6.36 17.63 6.30
CA MET A 412 -5.04 18.10 6.71
C MET A 412 -5.06 19.58 7.12
N PRO A 413 -5.73 19.95 8.23
CA PRO A 413 -5.83 21.34 8.63
C PRO A 413 -4.45 21.89 9.04
N PRO A 414 -4.12 23.16 8.71
CA PRO A 414 -2.78 23.72 8.91
C PRO A 414 -2.23 23.58 10.34
N TYR A 415 -3.07 23.68 11.36
CA TYR A 415 -2.64 23.56 12.76
C TYR A 415 -2.16 22.14 13.11
N LYS A 416 -2.76 21.08 12.54
CA LYS A 416 -2.29 19.70 12.72
C LYS A 416 -0.99 19.48 11.97
N CYS A 417 -0.90 19.99 10.73
CA CYS A 417 0.31 19.93 9.93
C CYS A 417 1.49 20.59 10.65
N GLU A 418 1.30 21.78 11.21
CA GLU A 418 2.33 22.49 11.98
C GLU A 418 2.75 21.70 13.24
N LYS A 419 1.76 21.17 13.99
CA LYS A 419 2.01 20.34 15.17
C LYS A 419 2.85 19.11 14.83
N VAL A 420 2.44 18.33 13.83
CA VAL A 420 3.13 17.11 13.42
C VAL A 420 4.49 17.42 12.82
N ALA A 421 4.63 18.48 12.03
CA ALA A 421 5.93 18.93 11.52
C ALA A 421 6.89 19.31 12.66
N GLY A 422 6.39 19.89 13.75
CA GLY A 422 7.18 20.16 14.96
C GLY A 422 7.68 18.88 15.62
N LEU A 423 6.78 17.91 15.84
CA LEU A 423 7.11 16.61 16.42
C LEU A 423 8.12 15.85 15.57
N LEU A 424 7.98 15.82 14.24
CA LEU A 424 8.92 15.13 13.36
C LEU A 424 10.36 15.66 13.48
N ARG A 425 10.54 16.98 13.64
CA ARG A 425 11.87 17.57 13.88
C ARG A 425 12.47 17.17 15.21
N GLU A 426 11.65 17.00 16.25
CA GLU A 426 12.08 16.42 17.51
C GLU A 426 12.46 14.93 17.34
N GLY A 427 11.68 14.18 16.56
CA GLY A 427 12.00 12.80 16.17
C GLY A 427 13.36 12.65 15.48
N LYS A 428 13.71 13.59 14.58
CA LYS A 428 15.04 13.66 13.95
C LYS A 428 16.17 13.70 14.97
N LYS A 429 16.04 14.54 15.99
CA LYS A 429 17.05 14.68 17.04
C LYS A 429 17.20 13.38 17.81
N ILE A 430 16.08 12.79 18.23
CA ILE A 430 16.07 11.53 19.00
C ILE A 430 16.73 10.40 18.20
N GLU A 431 16.35 10.22 16.92
CA GLU A 431 16.93 9.17 16.08
C GLU A 431 18.42 9.40 15.81
N SER A 432 18.83 10.64 15.53
CA SER A 432 20.26 10.96 15.33
C SER A 432 21.10 10.65 16.58
N GLU A 433 20.60 11.00 17.76
CA GLU A 433 21.27 10.68 19.03
C GLU A 433 21.33 9.16 19.28
N ALA A 434 20.25 8.42 18.97
CA ALA A 434 20.25 6.96 19.07
C ALA A 434 21.27 6.30 18.12
N LEU A 435 21.39 6.81 16.89
CA LEU A 435 22.33 6.29 15.90
C LEU A 435 23.79 6.56 16.30
N GLU A 436 24.11 7.72 16.86
CA GLU A 436 25.46 7.97 17.40
C GLU A 436 25.79 7.03 18.57
N ARG A 437 24.82 6.73 19.45
CA ARG A 437 25.02 5.73 20.51
C ARG A 437 25.23 4.32 19.98
N ILE A 438 24.53 3.94 18.91
CA ILE A 438 24.77 2.66 18.23
C ILE A 438 26.20 2.61 17.68
N LYS A 439 26.65 3.70 17.05
CA LYS A 439 28.02 3.81 16.53
C LYS A 439 29.05 3.61 17.64
N GLU A 440 28.87 4.25 18.79
CA GLU A 440 29.73 4.07 19.97
C GLU A 440 29.72 2.62 20.45
N ALA A 441 28.55 2.01 20.61
CA ALA A 441 28.42 0.60 21.02
C ALA A 441 29.12 -0.36 20.04
N LEU A 442 29.02 -0.11 18.72
CA LEU A 442 29.70 -0.89 17.69
C LEU A 442 31.23 -0.78 17.72
N THR A 443 31.81 0.24 18.36
CA THR A 443 33.27 0.31 18.56
C THR A 443 33.75 -0.51 19.76
N MET A 444 32.85 -0.92 20.64
CA MET A 444 33.13 -1.70 21.85
C MET A 444 32.86 -3.20 21.66
N LEU A 445 32.09 -3.57 20.63
CA LEU A 445 31.78 -4.94 20.20
C LEU A 445 32.80 -5.46 19.19
#